data_AF-A0A7J4VCK2-F1
#
_entry.id   AF-A0A7J4VCK2-F1
#
_cell.length_a   1.000
_cell.length_b   1.000
_cell.length_c   1.000
_cell.angle_alpha   90.00
_cell.angle_beta   90.00
_cell.angle_gamma   90.00
#
_symmetry.space_group_name_H-M   'P 1'
#
loop_
_entity.id
_entity.type
_entity.pdbx_description
1 polymer ?
#
loop_
_entity_poly.entity_id
_entity_poly.type
_entity_poly.pdbx_seq_one_letter_code
_entity_poly.pdbx_strand_id
1 'polypeptide(L)' 'TLSTNDKSSPTSPFLKWDLENEEGLRVASGMYLAIVKSPEYGEKILKFAIIMPQKQIQRF' A
#
# COMPACT_ATOMS: atom_id res chain seq x y z
N THR A 1 -8.93 -2.28 2.31
CA THR A 1 -8.42 -1.42 1.22
C THR A 1 -8.34 0.02 1.71
N LEU A 2 -7.42 0.83 1.17
CA LEU A 2 -7.23 2.23 1.57
C LEU A 2 -8.15 3.17 0.77
N SER A 3 -8.66 4.20 1.43
CA SER A 3 -9.70 5.12 0.96
C SER A 3 -9.33 6.60 1.17
N THR A 4 -10.19 7.51 0.73
CA THR A 4 -10.04 8.95 0.97
C THR A 4 -10.00 9.32 2.45
N ASN A 5 -10.64 8.51 3.32
CA ASN A 5 -10.66 8.75 4.76
C ASN A 5 -9.32 8.44 5.45
N ASP A 6 -8.46 7.65 4.80
CA ASP A 6 -7.14 7.27 5.34
C ASP A 6 -6.07 8.34 5.03
N LYS A 7 -6.47 9.42 4.38
CA LYS A 7 -5.62 10.58 4.12
C LYS A 7 -5.64 11.55 5.30
N SER A 8 -4.55 12.30 5.47
CA SER A 8 -4.49 13.40 6.45
C SER A 8 -5.53 14.49 6.20
N SER A 9 -5.94 14.68 4.95
CA SER A 9 -7.09 15.49 4.55
C SER A 9 -7.69 14.92 3.25
N PRO A 10 -8.98 15.17 2.95
CA PRO A 10 -9.62 14.64 1.74
C PRO A 10 -8.92 15.02 0.43
N THR A 11 -8.29 16.19 0.40
CA THR A 11 -7.57 16.74 -0.75
C THR A 11 -6.08 16.42 -0.75
N SER A 12 -5.57 15.74 0.29
CA SER A 12 -4.16 15.39 0.36
C SER A 12 -3.78 14.47 -0.81
N PRO A 13 -2.66 14.75 -1.50
CA PRO A 13 -2.13 13.84 -2.51
C PRO A 13 -1.41 12.64 -1.88
N PHE A 14 -1.15 12.67 -0.56
CA PHE A 14 -0.44 11.63 0.15
C PHE A 14 -1.41 10.67 0.85
N LEU A 15 -1.09 9.38 0.76
CA LEU A 15 -1.75 8.31 1.49
C LEU A 15 -0.68 7.38 2.04
N LYS A 16 -0.79 7.03 3.32
CA LYS A 16 0.15 6.14 3.99
C LYS A 16 -0.43 4.74 4.03
N TRP A 17 0.37 3.76 3.63
CA TRP A 17 0.09 2.35 3.85
C TRP A 17 1.06 1.81 4.90
N ASP A 18 0.54 1.03 5.83
CA ASP A 18 1.27 0.33 6.89
C ASP A 18 1.93 -0.98 6.43
N LEU A 19 1.73 -1.38 5.16
CA LEU A 19 2.19 -2.65 4.59
C LEU A 19 1.48 -3.88 5.18
N GLU A 20 0.26 -3.70 5.67
CA GLU A 20 -0.63 -4.79 6.08
C GLU A 20 -1.76 -5.00 5.06
N ASN A 21 -2.26 -6.23 4.96
CA ASN A 21 -3.45 -6.55 4.21
C ASN A 21 -4.70 -6.33 5.07
N GLU A 22 -5.88 -6.64 4.52
CA GLU A 22 -7.17 -6.44 5.19
C GLU A 22 -7.34 -7.32 6.44
N GLU A 23 -6.54 -8.38 6.58
CA GLU A 23 -6.51 -9.28 7.73
C GLU A 23 -5.48 -8.85 8.80
N GLY A 24 -4.84 -7.68 8.64
CA GLY A 24 -3.78 -7.20 9.54
C GLY A 24 -2.49 -8.02 9.45
N LEU A 25 -2.29 -8.78 8.36
CA LEU A 25 -1.07 -9.52 8.10
C LEU A 25 -0.14 -8.71 7.20
N ARG A 26 1.16 -8.76 7.48
CA ARG A 26 2.18 -8.16 6.62
C ARG A 26 2.10 -8.70 5.20
N VAL A 27 2.22 -7.81 4.23
CA VAL A 27 2.32 -8.21 2.83
C VAL A 27 3.64 -8.93 2.53
N ALA A 28 3.61 -9.77 1.49
CA ALA A 28 4.80 -10.43 0.98
C ALA A 28 5.69 -9.47 0.18
N SER A 29 6.95 -9.83 0.02
CA SER A 29 7.79 -9.19 -1.01
C SER A 29 7.27 -9.57 -2.40
N GLY A 30 7.21 -8.62 -3.33
CA GLY A 30 6.68 -8.87 -4.66
C GLY A 30 6.32 -7.61 -5.45
N MET A 31 5.76 -7.81 -6.64
CA MET A 31 5.22 -6.74 -7.48
C MET A 31 3.79 -6.43 -7.08
N TYR A 32 3.48 -5.15 -6.92
CA TYR A 32 2.17 -4.64 -6.55
C TYR A 32 1.70 -3.57 -7.53
N LEU A 33 0.38 -3.45 -7.63
CA LEU A 33 -0.30 -2.42 -8.40
C LEU A 33 -1.10 -1.55 -7.44
N ALA A 34 -0.90 -0.23 -7.49
CA ALA A 34 -1.83 0.72 -6.90
C ALA A 34 -2.73 1.29 -8.00
N ILE A 35 -4.04 1.06 -7.87
CA ILE A 35 -5.06 1.59 -8.75
C ILE A 35 -5.57 2.89 -8.12
N VAL A 36 -5.15 4.03 -8.67
CA VAL A 36 -5.50 5.36 -8.16
C VAL A 36 -6.63 5.92 -9.00
N LYS A 37 -7.78 6.17 -8.37
CA LYS A 37 -8.95 6.80 -8.99
C LYS A 37 -9.01 8.27 -8.61
N SER A 38 -9.06 9.14 -9.61
CA SER A 38 -9.31 10.57 -9.45
C SER A 38 -10.60 10.96 -10.16
N PRO A 39 -11.52 11.72 -9.52
CA PRO A 39 -12.72 12.23 -10.18
C PRO A 39 -12.42 13.09 -11.42
N GLU A 40 -11.30 13.82 -11.40
CA GLU A 40 -10.94 14.78 -12.45
C GLU A 40 -10.06 14.17 -13.54
N TYR A 41 -9.14 13.27 -13.16
CA TYR A 41 -8.10 12.74 -14.07
C TYR A 41 -8.28 11.26 -14.45
N GLY A 42 -9.36 10.62 -13.98
CA GLY A 42 -9.66 9.22 -14.23
C GLY A 42 -8.79 8.25 -13.42
N GLU A 43 -8.59 7.04 -13.95
CA GLU A 43 -7.83 5.97 -13.30
C GLU A 43 -6.37 5.92 -13.78
N LYS A 44 -5.44 5.72 -12.85
CA LYS A 44 -4.02 5.48 -13.11
C LYS A 44 -3.54 4.25 -12.35
N ILE A 45 -2.64 3.50 -12.97
CA ILE A 45 -2.02 2.31 -12.39
C ILE A 45 -0.55 2.60 -12.11
N LEU A 46 -0.17 2.56 -10.84
CA LEU A 46 1.22 2.62 -10.40
C LEU A 46 1.74 1.20 -10.17
N LYS A 47 2.86 0.85 -10.79
CA LYS A 47 3.55 -0.44 -10.60
C LYS A 47 4.75 -0.24 -9.69
N PHE A 48 4.84 -1.00 -8.61
CA PHE A 48 5.96 -0.90 -7.67
C PHE A 48 6.26 -2.24 -7.01
N ALA A 49 7.49 -2.41 -6.56
CA ALA A 49 7.92 -3.60 -5.84
C ALA A 49 8.04 -3.32 -4.34
N ILE A 50 7.64 -4.28 -3.52
CA ILE A 50 7.85 -4.29 -2.08
C ILE A 50 8.95 -5.29 -1.77
N ILE A 51 9.94 -4.87 -1.00
CA ILE A 51 11.06 -5.70 -0.56
C ILE A 51 11.07 -5.66 0.97
N MET A 52 10.53 -6.72 1.59
CA MET A 52 10.54 -6.89 3.04
C MET A 52 11.86 -7.53 3.48
N PRO A 53 12.42 -7.11 4.63
CA PRO A 53 13.59 -7.77 5.19
C PRO A 53 13.28 -9.24 5.50
N GLN A 54 14.27 -10.11 5.32
CA GLN A 54 14.13 -11.51 5.69
C GLN A 54 13.89 -11.60 7.20
N LYS A 55 12.77 -12.22 7.60
CA LYS A 55 12.55 -12.55 9.01
C LYS A 55 13.49 -13.70 9.36
N GLN A 56 14.65 -13.38 9.93
CA GLN A 56 15.54 -14.40 10.46
C GLN A 56 14.81 -15.08 11.63
N ILE A 57 14.42 -16.33 11.44
CA ILE A 57 13.99 -17.16 12.56
C ILE A 57 15.25 -17.39 13.39
N GLN A 58 15.26 -16.90 14.64
CA GLN A 58 16.33 -17.23 15.57
C GLN A 58 16.33 -18.76 15.71
N ARG A 59 17.35 -19.42 15.16
CA ARG A 59 17.64 -20.81 15.52
C ARG A 59 18.31 -20.75 16.89
N PHE A 60 17.80 -21.60 17.78
CA PHE A 60 18.15 -21.75 19.20
C PHE A 60 19.65 -21.56 19.48
#